data_AF-A0A7S4NL97-F1
#
_entry.id   AF-A0A7S4NL97-F1
#
_cell.length_a   1.000
_cell.length_b   1.000
_cell.length_c   1.000
_cell.angle_alpha   90.00
_cell.angle_beta   90.00
_cell.angle_gamma   90.00
#
_symmetry.space_group_name_H-M   'P 1'
#
loop_
_entity.id
_entity.type
_entity.pdbx_description
1 polymer ?
#
loop_
_entity_poly.entity_id
_entity_poly.type
_entity_poly.pdbx_seq_one_letter_code
_entity_poly.pdbx_strand_id
1 'polypeptide(L)'
;MAMYGDRADEGLLEKIARVGRAIPGALYALGRSVKSILTMEALSDVLLEHKLPHTVWLLGVRYTLAPPPMGQRGEGRETEQTVVDESQNFKLDMWSRLWFSYRYNFHPISGTELTTDTGWGCMIRSGQMLIGQALVH
;
A
#
# COMPACT_ATOMS: atom_id res chain seq x y z
N MET A 1 10.37 -23.61 18.97
CA MET A 1 11.06 -23.96 17.72
C MET A 1 10.73 -22.84 16.73
N ALA A 2 11.69 -21.94 16.55
CA ALA A 2 11.55 -20.69 15.82
C ALA A 2 11.54 -20.90 14.29
N MET A 3 11.26 -19.81 13.57
CA MET A 3 11.53 -19.55 12.15
C MET A 3 10.38 -19.82 11.16
N TYR A 4 9.39 -18.92 11.12
CA TYR A 4 8.78 -18.49 9.84
C TYR A 4 8.40 -17.00 9.89
N GLY A 5 9.28 -16.20 10.50
CA GLY A 5 9.49 -14.83 10.06
C GLY A 5 10.67 -14.86 9.08
N ASP A 6 10.67 -13.93 8.13
CA ASP A 6 11.81 -13.61 7.28
C ASP A 6 11.91 -14.34 5.92
N ARG A 7 11.02 -13.93 5.01
CA ARG A 7 11.40 -13.53 3.66
C ARG A 7 10.23 -12.83 3.00
N ALA A 8 10.11 -11.53 3.25
CA ALA A 8 9.60 -10.69 2.17
C ALA A 8 10.55 -10.94 0.98
N ASP A 9 10.04 -11.48 -0.12
CA ASP A 9 10.80 -11.69 -1.35
C ASP A 9 11.52 -10.37 -1.67
N GLU A 10 12.86 -10.35 -1.63
CA GLU A 10 13.62 -9.13 -1.90
C GLU A 10 13.26 -8.55 -3.27
N GLY A 11 12.83 -9.39 -4.23
CA GLY A 11 12.32 -8.95 -5.52
C GLY A 11 10.97 -8.21 -5.44
N LEU A 12 10.10 -8.54 -4.48
CA LEU A 12 8.86 -7.80 -4.21
C LEU A 12 9.18 -6.45 -3.58
N LEU A 13 10.05 -6.41 -2.56
CA LEU A 13 10.48 -5.16 -1.94
C LEU A 13 11.20 -4.26 -2.92
N GLU A 14 12.04 -4.81 -3.79
CA GLU A 14 12.74 -4.06 -4.83
C GLU A 14 11.78 -3.51 -5.90
N LYS A 15 10.71 -4.24 -6.25
CA LYS A 15 9.66 -3.77 -7.17
C LYS A 15 8.72 -2.76 -6.55
N ILE A 16 8.31 -2.94 -5.29
CA ILE A 16 7.58 -1.92 -4.52
C ILE A 16 8.43 -0.65 -4.44
N ALA A 17 9.72 -0.80 -4.12
CA ALA A 17 10.67 0.30 -4.11
C ALA A 17 10.89 0.87 -5.52
N ARG A 18 10.80 0.07 -6.60
CA ARG A 18 10.88 0.54 -8.00
C ARG A 18 9.64 1.30 -8.40
N VAL A 19 8.43 0.91 -7.99
CA VAL A 19 7.21 1.73 -8.16
C VAL A 19 7.38 3.06 -7.41
N GLY A 20 7.98 3.02 -6.22
CA GLY A 20 8.36 4.24 -5.47
C GLY A 20 9.48 5.07 -6.12
N ARG A 21 10.41 4.45 -6.85
CA ARG A 21 11.63 5.07 -7.45
C ARG A 21 11.53 5.40 -8.94
N ALA A 22 10.62 4.79 -9.70
CA ALA A 22 10.45 4.99 -11.15
C ALA A 22 9.81 6.34 -11.52
N ILE A 23 9.86 7.31 -10.62
CA ILE A 23 9.32 8.65 -10.81
C ILE A 23 10.50 9.62 -10.92
N PRO A 24 10.88 10.03 -12.15
CA PRO A 24 11.96 11.01 -12.35
C PRO A 24 11.66 12.31 -11.59
N GLY A 25 12.70 12.98 -11.11
CA GLY A 25 12.61 14.30 -10.45
C GLY A 25 11.74 15.33 -11.21
N ALA A 26 11.72 15.24 -12.54
CA ALA A 26 10.90 16.08 -13.43
C ALA A 26 9.38 15.82 -13.32
N LEU A 27 8.95 14.63 -12.88
CA LEU A 27 7.55 14.28 -12.71
C LEU A 27 6.95 14.83 -11.41
N TYR A 28 7.75 15.34 -10.46
CA TYR A 28 7.27 15.97 -9.22
C TYR A 28 6.52 17.30 -9.45
N ALA A 29 6.65 17.88 -10.66
CA ALA A 29 6.09 19.18 -11.05
C ALA A 29 4.72 19.11 -11.75
N LEU A 30 4.36 17.97 -12.38
CA LEU A 30 3.08 17.81 -13.09
C LEU A 30 1.99 17.29 -12.12
N GLY A 31 1.05 18.14 -11.69
CA GLY A 31 -0.24 17.83 -11.03
C GLY A 31 -0.32 16.60 -10.11
N ARG A 32 -0.23 16.80 -8.78
CA ARG A 32 -0.08 15.73 -7.77
C ARG A 32 -1.34 14.95 -7.34
N SER A 33 -2.58 15.37 -7.65
CA SER A 33 -3.79 14.64 -7.19
C SER A 33 -4.06 13.34 -7.94
N VAL A 34 -3.74 13.25 -9.24
CA VAL A 34 -3.97 12.04 -10.04
C VAL A 34 -2.87 11.01 -9.79
N LYS A 35 -1.65 11.45 -9.46
CA LYS A 35 -0.50 10.58 -9.26
C LYS A 35 -0.52 9.77 -7.96
N SER A 36 -1.09 10.28 -6.86
CA SER A 36 -1.26 9.47 -5.65
C SER A 36 -2.27 8.34 -5.83
N ILE A 37 -3.30 8.57 -6.65
CA ILE A 37 -4.31 7.57 -7.02
C ILE A 37 -3.65 6.48 -7.86
N LEU A 38 -2.89 6.87 -8.89
CA LEU A 38 -2.14 5.91 -9.72
C LEU A 38 -1.09 5.11 -8.94
N THR A 39 -0.46 5.68 -7.90
CA THR A 39 0.48 4.92 -7.06
C THR A 39 -0.23 3.88 -6.18
N MET A 40 -1.43 4.17 -5.68
CA MET A 40 -2.18 3.22 -4.85
C MET A 40 -2.82 2.12 -5.69
N GLU A 41 -3.31 2.45 -6.88
CA GLU A 41 -3.80 1.50 -7.86
C GLU A 41 -2.68 0.55 -8.31
N ALA A 42 -1.56 1.10 -8.78
CA ALA A 42 -0.39 0.30 -9.17
C ALA A 42 0.19 -0.51 -8.01
N LEU A 43 0.18 0.01 -6.78
CA LEU A 43 0.62 -0.75 -5.60
C LEU A 43 -0.33 -1.92 -5.32
N SER A 44 -1.65 -1.68 -5.33
CA SER A 44 -2.64 -2.73 -5.10
C SER A 44 -2.60 -3.82 -6.18
N ASP A 45 -2.35 -3.44 -7.43
CA ASP A 45 -2.22 -4.38 -8.54
C ASP A 45 -0.89 -5.13 -8.49
N VAL A 46 0.24 -4.49 -8.20
CA VAL A 46 1.54 -5.18 -8.00
C VAL A 46 1.49 -6.15 -6.84
N LEU A 47 0.79 -5.77 -5.77
CA LEU A 47 0.51 -6.66 -4.66
C LEU A 47 -0.28 -7.88 -5.14
N LEU A 48 -1.37 -7.71 -5.88
CA LEU A 48 -2.21 -8.85 -6.27
C LEU A 48 -1.70 -9.67 -7.48
N GLU A 49 -0.88 -9.07 -8.34
CA GLU A 49 -0.32 -9.70 -9.55
C GLU A 49 0.90 -10.57 -9.20
N HIS A 50 1.64 -10.23 -8.13
CA HIS A 50 2.66 -11.11 -7.59
C HIS A 50 2.03 -12.12 -6.63
N LYS A 51 2.56 -13.35 -6.62
CA LYS A 51 2.15 -14.43 -5.71
C LYS A 51 2.48 -14.05 -4.27
N LEU A 52 1.74 -13.10 -3.71
CA LEU A 52 1.79 -12.75 -2.31
C LEU A 52 1.59 -14.03 -1.48
N PRO A 53 2.10 -14.04 -0.23
CA PRO A 53 1.80 -15.12 0.67
C PRO A 53 0.30 -15.40 0.68
N HIS A 54 -0.07 -16.68 0.89
CA HIS A 54 -1.46 -17.13 0.94
C HIS A 54 -2.36 -16.28 1.86
N THR A 55 -1.75 -15.57 2.81
CA THR A 55 -2.41 -14.67 3.74
C THR A 55 -1.66 -13.33 3.83
N VAL A 56 -2.41 -12.23 3.81
CA VAL A 56 -1.94 -10.88 4.07
C VAL A 56 -2.65 -10.31 5.29
N TRP A 57 -1.96 -9.51 6.08
CA TRP A 57 -2.55 -8.77 7.20
C TRP A 57 -2.51 -7.27 6.92
N LEU A 58 -3.63 -6.60 7.12
CA LEU A 58 -3.76 -5.15 7.04
C LEU A 58 -4.43 -4.65 8.32
N LEU A 59 -3.68 -3.92 9.14
CA LEU A 59 -4.17 -3.26 10.36
C LEU A 59 -5.00 -4.17 11.29
N GLY A 60 -4.56 -5.42 11.45
CA GLY A 60 -5.23 -6.41 12.31
C GLY A 60 -6.32 -7.25 11.63
N VAL A 61 -6.62 -7.00 10.34
CA VAL A 61 -7.51 -7.83 9.53
C VAL A 61 -6.68 -8.79 8.67
N ARG A 62 -7.11 -10.04 8.60
CA ARG A 62 -6.48 -11.11 7.82
C ARG A 62 -7.24 -11.30 6.51
N TYR A 63 -6.53 -11.34 5.39
CA TYR A 63 -7.05 -11.60 4.05
C TYR A 63 -6.42 -12.85 3.45
N THR A 64 -7.21 -13.72 2.82
CA THR A 64 -6.71 -14.93 2.14
C THR A 64 -6.69 -14.72 0.62
N LEU A 65 -5.49 -14.48 0.07
CA LEU A 65 -5.30 -14.08 -1.34
C LEU A 65 -4.95 -15.25 -2.27
N ALA A 66 -4.74 -16.45 -1.72
CA ALA A 66 -4.54 -17.66 -2.51
C ALA A 66 -5.10 -18.87 -1.76
N PRO A 67 -5.59 -19.91 -2.48
CA PRO A 67 -6.09 -21.12 -1.85
C PRO A 67 -4.99 -21.81 -1.01
N PRO A 68 -5.38 -22.54 0.05
CA PRO A 68 -4.43 -23.25 0.90
C PRO A 68 -3.66 -24.32 0.11
N PRO A 69 -2.42 -24.63 0.51
CA PRO A 69 -1.60 -25.61 -0.17
C PRO A 69 -2.26 -27.00 -0.24
N MET A 70 -1.93 -27.73 -1.30
CA MET A 70 -2.53 -29.01 -1.67
C MET A 70 -2.39 -30.04 -0.54
N GLY A 71 -3.49 -30.35 0.15
CA GLY A 71 -3.51 -31.25 1.32
C GLY A 71 -4.59 -30.93 2.35
N GLN A 72 -5.16 -29.72 2.31
CA GLN A 72 -6.29 -29.29 3.17
C GLN A 72 -7.57 -29.00 2.35
N ARG A 73 -7.76 -29.71 1.23
CA ARG A 73 -8.73 -29.35 0.20
C ARG A 73 -10.13 -29.94 0.48
N GLY A 74 -11.02 -29.10 1.01
CA GLY A 74 -12.47 -29.20 0.76
C GLY A 74 -12.83 -28.58 -0.59
N GLU A 75 -14.07 -28.78 -1.03
CA GLU A 75 -14.66 -28.48 -2.34
C GLU A 75 -14.08 -27.29 -3.15
N GLY A 76 -13.69 -27.57 -4.40
CA GLY A 76 -12.82 -26.71 -5.22
C GLY A 76 -13.47 -25.53 -5.95
N ARG A 77 -14.76 -25.23 -5.74
CA ARG A 77 -15.45 -24.12 -6.43
C ARG A 77 -15.81 -22.96 -5.50
N GLU A 78 -16.21 -23.27 -4.27
CA GLU A 78 -16.43 -22.26 -3.23
C GLU A 78 -15.12 -21.59 -2.81
N THR A 79 -14.03 -22.37 -2.71
CA THR A 79 -12.71 -21.86 -2.32
C THR A 79 -12.18 -20.81 -3.30
N GLU A 80 -12.37 -20.98 -4.61
CA GLU A 80 -11.87 -20.02 -5.61
C GLU A 80 -12.66 -18.71 -5.58
N GLN A 81 -14.00 -18.78 -5.45
CA GLN A 81 -14.84 -17.60 -5.29
C GLN A 81 -14.48 -16.82 -4.03
N THR A 82 -14.28 -17.51 -2.90
CA THR A 82 -13.89 -16.86 -1.64
C THR A 82 -12.56 -16.12 -1.75
N VAL A 83 -11.60 -16.64 -2.51
CA VAL A 83 -10.29 -16.00 -2.72
C VAL A 83 -10.41 -14.74 -3.59
N VAL A 84 -11.26 -14.76 -4.61
CA VAL A 84 -11.56 -13.58 -5.43
C VAL A 84 -12.22 -12.49 -4.57
N ASP A 85 -13.20 -12.86 -3.75
CA ASP A 85 -13.92 -11.94 -2.88
C ASP A 85 -12.99 -11.33 -1.82
N GLU A 86 -12.15 -12.15 -1.18
CA GLU A 86 -11.13 -11.70 -0.22
C GLU A 86 -10.09 -10.76 -0.86
N SER A 87 -9.70 -11.01 -2.10
CA SER A 87 -8.78 -10.15 -2.85
C SER A 87 -9.40 -8.79 -3.16
N GLN A 88 -10.69 -8.76 -3.50
CA GLN A 88 -11.43 -7.51 -3.68
C GLN A 88 -11.62 -6.77 -2.36
N ASN A 89 -11.96 -7.47 -1.28
CA ASN A 89 -12.07 -6.88 0.05
C ASN A 89 -10.74 -6.27 0.50
N PHE A 90 -9.61 -6.92 0.22
CA PHE A 90 -8.28 -6.36 0.48
C PHE A 90 -8.03 -5.06 -0.32
N LYS A 91 -8.36 -5.03 -1.63
CA LYS A 91 -8.24 -3.80 -2.44
C LYS A 91 -9.07 -2.67 -1.84
N LEU A 92 -10.34 -2.95 -1.53
CA LEU A 92 -11.27 -1.98 -0.96
C LEU A 92 -10.78 -1.46 0.39
N ASP A 93 -10.29 -2.36 1.25
CA ASP A 93 -9.76 -1.98 2.55
C ASP A 93 -8.51 -1.08 2.41
N MET A 94 -7.58 -1.44 1.53
CA MET A 94 -6.43 -0.58 1.22
C MET A 94 -6.84 0.81 0.70
N TRP A 95 -7.82 0.87 -0.19
CA TRP A 95 -8.28 2.12 -0.80
C TRP A 95 -9.10 2.99 0.17
N SER A 96 -9.67 2.39 1.22
CA SER A 96 -10.37 3.13 2.27
C SER A 96 -9.41 3.93 3.18
N ARG A 97 -8.11 3.62 3.15
CA ARG A 97 -7.14 4.24 4.06
C ARG A 97 -6.74 5.64 3.59
N LEU A 98 -6.67 6.58 4.53
CA LEU A 98 -6.21 7.94 4.27
C LEU A 98 -4.73 7.92 3.85
N TRP A 99 -4.46 8.29 2.61
CA TRP A 99 -3.12 8.36 2.06
C TRP A 99 -2.64 9.80 1.93
N PHE A 100 -1.57 10.14 2.65
CA PHE A 100 -0.94 11.45 2.59
C PHE A 100 0.43 11.37 1.93
N SER A 101 0.63 12.16 0.89
CA SER A 101 1.90 12.32 0.19
C SER A 101 2.39 13.76 0.27
N TYR A 102 3.63 13.99 -0.15
CA TYR A 102 4.21 15.33 -0.23
C TYR A 102 3.32 16.30 -1.01
N ARG A 103 3.19 17.51 -0.49
CA ARG A 103 2.51 18.63 -1.12
C ARG A 103 3.50 19.74 -1.46
N TYR A 104 3.08 20.61 -2.36
CA TYR A 104 3.83 21.76 -2.84
C TYR A 104 2.82 22.86 -3.15
N ASN A 105 3.28 24.10 -3.24
CA ASN A 105 2.46 25.28 -3.44
C ASN A 105 1.38 25.46 -2.35
N PHE A 106 1.64 24.98 -1.13
CA PHE A 106 0.84 25.38 0.03
C PHE A 106 1.29 26.76 0.52
N HIS A 107 0.41 27.44 1.26
CA HIS A 107 0.75 28.72 1.88
C HIS A 107 2.01 28.59 2.74
N PRO A 108 2.98 29.52 2.66
CA PRO A 108 4.22 29.43 3.43
C PRO A 108 3.95 29.11 4.90
N ILE A 109 4.70 28.15 5.45
CA ILE A 109 4.59 27.80 6.87
C ILE A 109 5.04 29.01 7.67
N SER A 110 4.21 29.48 8.61
CA SER A 110 4.44 30.70 9.38
C SER A 110 5.86 30.75 9.96
N GLY A 111 6.58 31.83 9.66
CA GLY A 111 7.99 32.01 10.06
C GLY A 111 9.02 31.36 9.12
N THR A 112 8.60 30.86 7.96
CA THR A 112 9.47 30.27 6.93
C THR A 112 8.98 30.61 5.53
N GLU A 113 9.84 30.42 4.52
CA GLU A 113 9.48 30.48 3.09
C GLU A 113 9.15 29.09 2.51
N LEU A 114 8.98 28.08 3.36
CA LEU A 114 8.73 26.71 2.92
C LEU A 114 7.29 26.58 2.41
N THR A 115 7.16 26.23 1.13
CA THR A 115 5.88 25.98 0.43
C THR A 115 5.75 24.53 -0.06
N THR A 116 6.70 23.67 0.29
CA THR A 116 6.74 22.25 -0.04
C THR A 116 7.33 21.45 1.12
N ASP A 117 6.80 20.25 1.34
CA ASP A 117 7.33 19.28 2.30
C ASP A 117 8.14 18.16 1.64
N THR A 118 8.40 18.26 0.34
CA THR A 118 9.28 17.31 -0.38
C THR A 118 10.70 17.31 0.21
N GLY A 119 11.19 16.13 0.56
CA GLY A 119 12.56 15.92 1.07
C GLY A 119 12.70 15.96 2.60
N TRP A 120 11.68 16.44 3.32
CA TRP A 120 11.72 16.53 4.79
C TRP A 120 10.41 16.11 5.48
N GLY A 121 9.29 16.10 4.77
CA GLY A 121 7.95 15.84 5.31
C GLY A 121 7.56 14.37 5.48
N CYS A 122 8.41 13.39 5.14
CA CYS A 122 8.01 11.97 5.09
C CYS A 122 7.44 11.47 6.43
N MET A 123 8.13 11.75 7.53
CA MET A 123 7.67 11.36 8.87
C MET A 123 6.39 12.07 9.28
N ILE A 124 6.22 13.33 8.89
CA ILE A 124 4.99 14.10 9.15
C ILE A 124 3.81 13.48 8.40
N ARG A 125 3.99 13.13 7.12
CA ARG A 125 2.96 12.46 6.32
C ARG A 125 2.61 11.08 6.86
N SER A 126 3.59 10.30 7.29
CA SER A 126 3.34 9.02 7.98
C SER A 126 2.55 9.21 9.29
N GLY A 127 2.89 10.23 10.08
CA GLY A 127 2.13 10.59 11.28
C GLY A 127 0.69 11.00 10.99
N GLN A 128 0.47 11.79 9.93
CA GLN A 128 -0.88 12.13 9.46
C GLN A 128 -1.70 10.89 9.07
N MET A 129 -1.08 9.91 8.39
CA MET A 129 -1.76 8.66 8.02
C MET A 129 -2.10 7.84 9.27
N LEU A 130 -1.17 7.73 10.23
CA LEU A 130 -1.40 7.00 11.48
C LEU A 130 -2.52 7.63 12.32
N ILE A 131 -2.48 8.95 12.52
CA ILE A 131 -3.53 9.68 13.27
C ILE A 131 -4.86 9.62 12.53
N GLY A 132 -4.85 9.83 11.21
CA GLY A 132 -6.05 9.71 10.39
C GLY A 132 -6.70 8.33 10.51
N GLN A 133 -5.89 7.27 10.50
CA GLN A 133 -6.36 5.90 10.73
C GLN A 133 -6.98 5.72 12.12
N ALA A 134 -6.42 6.34 13.16
CA ALA A 134 -6.97 6.30 14.52
C ALA A 134 -8.22 7.16 14.73
N LEU A 135 -8.54 8.09 13.80
CA LEU A 135 -9.74 8.93 13.88
C LEU A 135 -10.93 8.35 13.10
N VAL A 136 -10.65 7.49 12.12
CA VAL A 136 -11.68 6.83 11.29
C VAL A 136 -12.18 5.53 11.94
N HIS A 137 -11.47 5.01 12.95
CA HIS A 137 -11.73 3.74 13.65
C HIS A 137 -11.87 3.96 15.15
#